data_AF-A0A3E0BX00-F1
#
_entry.id   AF-A0A3E0BX00-F1
#
_cell.length_a   1.000
_cell.length_b   1.000
_cell.length_c   1.000
_cell.angle_alpha   90.00
_cell.angle_beta   90.00
_cell.angle_gamma   90.00
#
_symmetry.space_group_name_H-M   'P 1'
#
loop_
_entity.id
_entity.type
_entity.pdbx_description
1 polymer ?
#
loop_
_entity_poly.entity_id
_entity_poly.type
_entity_poly.pdbx_seq_one_letter_code
_entity_poly.pdbx_strand_id
1 'polypeptide(L)'
;MAQDILLLCVDYKNDEETEAFVRAVFAADTASRVFVSVADNSEKSEADWISFATKFCNFGERIIVSACGGNLGYFGGLNFAYQKGLEKFKNQNFLCVVVSNTDIELIGQHFFDRLTEAVSDCEYSNVGVIAPSIRSSITGADQNPFYPYKPSRKKFTLLGKIYSVYTFAVAHRLLANVKKVIHNATHAESKLKRDIYGAHGSFMVFLKRYFGSGLGFNYPEFLFCEEMFVAEQCKQAGLRTVYLPEIEVIHREHSSTGLIPSREIVEYLRRSHEFCRDNYF
;
A
#
# COMPACT_ATOMS: atom_id res chain seq x y z
N MET A 1 -11.14 3.47 24.49
CA MET A 1 -10.70 2.57 23.40
C MET A 1 -9.71 3.33 22.53
N ALA A 2 -8.73 2.65 21.94
CA ALA A 2 -7.77 3.27 21.00
C ALA A 2 -8.51 3.86 19.80
N GLN A 3 -8.19 5.09 19.40
CA GLN A 3 -8.77 5.76 18.22
C GLN A 3 -7.70 6.40 17.32
N ASP A 4 -6.42 6.28 17.70
CA ASP A 4 -5.31 6.85 16.94
C ASP A 4 -4.93 5.95 15.76
N ILE A 5 -4.42 6.54 14.69
CA ILE A 5 -4.04 5.82 13.47
C ILE A 5 -2.57 6.10 13.19
N LEU A 6 -1.79 5.06 12.93
CA LEU A 6 -0.45 5.21 12.38
C LEU A 6 -0.52 5.08 10.86
N LEU A 7 -0.27 6.16 10.13
CA LEU A 7 -0.17 6.15 8.68
C LEU A 7 1.29 6.05 8.25
N LEU A 8 1.58 5.08 7.39
CA LEU A 8 2.88 4.84 6.80
C LEU A 8 2.83 5.20 5.31
N CYS A 9 3.82 5.96 4.85
CA CYS A 9 4.06 6.15 3.42
C CYS A 9 5.55 6.14 3.12
N VAL A 10 5.86 5.85 1.85
CA VAL A 10 7.23 5.75 1.34
C VAL A 10 7.42 6.82 0.27
N ASP A 11 8.42 7.67 0.45
CA ASP A 11 8.88 8.58 -0.59
C ASP A 11 9.93 7.88 -1.47
N TYR A 12 9.76 7.95 -2.79
CA TYR A 12 10.78 7.51 -3.74
C TYR A 12 10.86 8.47 -4.92
N LYS A 13 11.82 9.41 -4.84
CA LYS A 13 12.09 10.44 -5.84
C LYS A 13 10.86 11.30 -6.17
N ASN A 14 9.99 11.56 -5.20
CA ASN A 14 8.76 12.33 -5.40
C ASN A 14 8.41 13.23 -4.19
N ASP A 15 9.39 13.99 -3.72
CA ASP A 15 9.33 14.81 -2.52
C ASP A 15 8.13 15.77 -2.46
N GLU A 16 7.74 16.35 -3.61
CA GLU A 16 6.60 17.28 -3.70
C GLU A 16 5.26 16.56 -3.53
N GLU A 17 5.11 15.38 -4.12
CA GLU A 17 3.91 14.57 -3.96
C GLU A 17 3.78 14.06 -2.52
N THR A 18 4.89 13.61 -1.93
CA THR A 18 4.92 13.18 -0.53
C THR A 18 4.50 14.32 0.41
N GLU A 19 5.04 15.52 0.22
CA GLU A 19 4.65 16.69 1.01
C GLU A 19 3.15 17.02 0.84
N ALA A 20 2.66 17.06 -0.40
CA ALA A 20 1.27 17.35 -0.70
C ALA A 20 0.31 16.31 -0.07
N PHE A 21 0.68 15.03 -0.15
CA PHE A 21 -0.07 13.94 0.45
C PHE A 21 -0.17 14.07 1.97
N VAL A 22 0.97 14.29 2.66
CA VAL A 22 0.99 14.46 4.11
C VAL A 22 0.18 15.68 4.54
N ARG A 23 0.24 16.78 3.79
CA ARG A 23 -0.60 17.96 4.03
C ARG A 23 -2.09 17.62 3.92
N ALA A 24 -2.48 16.85 2.91
CA ALA A 24 -3.86 16.39 2.74
C ALA A 24 -4.31 15.46 3.88
N VAL A 25 -3.44 14.56 4.34
CA VAL A 25 -3.69 13.68 5.49
C VAL A 25 -4.02 14.51 6.74
N PHE A 26 -3.19 15.50 7.09
CA PHE A 26 -3.45 16.32 8.27
C PHE A 26 -4.67 17.24 8.11
N ALA A 27 -4.97 17.69 6.88
CA ALA A 27 -6.18 18.46 6.61
C ALA A 27 -7.47 17.65 6.75
N ALA A 28 -7.42 16.34 6.47
CA ALA A 28 -8.54 15.40 6.61
C ALA A 28 -8.65 14.79 8.03
N ASP A 29 -7.72 15.10 8.92
CA ASP A 29 -7.67 14.64 10.31
C ASP A 29 -8.12 15.74 11.28
N THR A 30 -9.42 16.05 11.25
CA THR A 30 -10.02 17.09 12.09
C THR A 30 -9.93 16.80 13.59
N ALA A 31 -9.78 15.53 13.98
CA ALA A 31 -9.69 15.08 15.36
C ALA A 31 -8.26 14.97 15.90
N SER A 32 -7.23 15.27 15.08
CA SER A 32 -5.80 15.16 15.45
C SER A 32 -5.37 13.77 15.93
N ARG A 33 -5.86 12.72 15.27
CA ARG A 33 -5.66 11.29 15.62
C ARG A 33 -4.67 10.56 14.74
N VAL A 34 -4.29 11.17 13.62
CA VAL A 34 -3.38 10.54 12.67
C VAL A 34 -1.94 10.91 13.03
N PHE A 35 -1.12 9.88 13.15
CA PHE A 35 0.32 9.98 13.29
C PHE A 35 0.95 9.45 12.02
N VAL A 36 1.88 10.19 11.43
CA VAL A 36 2.46 9.88 10.12
C VAL A 36 3.92 9.48 10.30
N SER A 37 4.31 8.38 9.66
CA SER A 37 5.70 7.97 9.52
C SER A 37 6.07 7.85 8.06
N VAL A 38 7.01 8.68 7.62
CA VAL A 38 7.49 8.75 6.24
C VAL A 38 8.87 8.13 6.16
N ALA A 39 9.02 7.09 5.35
CA ALA A 39 10.33 6.57 4.96
C ALA A 39 10.77 7.24 3.66
N ASP A 40 11.85 8.00 3.71
CA ASP A 40 12.54 8.44 2.50
C ASP A 40 13.41 7.30 1.99
N ASN A 41 12.95 6.69 0.90
CA ASN A 41 13.56 5.52 0.25
C ASN A 41 14.40 5.94 -0.97
N SER A 42 14.69 7.23 -1.08
CA SER A 42 15.56 7.81 -2.10
C SER A 42 17.00 7.88 -1.62
N GLU A 43 17.94 7.80 -2.55
CA GLU A 43 19.32 8.24 -2.29
C GLU A 43 19.39 9.76 -2.49
N LYS A 44 19.62 10.49 -1.41
CA LYS A 44 19.69 11.96 -1.38
C LYS A 44 21.05 12.43 -0.85
N SER A 45 21.51 13.57 -1.35
CA SER A 45 22.62 14.29 -0.70
C SER A 45 22.15 14.83 0.66
N GLU A 46 23.09 15.18 1.54
CA GLU A 46 22.75 15.78 2.84
C GLU A 46 21.90 17.05 2.69
N ALA A 47 22.22 17.89 1.71
CA ALA A 47 21.48 19.12 1.43
C ALA A 47 20.04 18.82 0.96
N ASP A 48 19.86 17.85 0.05
CA ASP A 48 18.54 17.46 -0.45
C ASP A 48 17.70 16.83 0.67
N TRP A 49 18.31 15.99 1.52
CA TRP A 49 17.67 15.41 2.70
C TRP A 49 17.18 16.49 3.66
N ILE A 50 18.02 17.47 4.01
CA ILE A 50 17.63 18.57 4.92
C ILE A 50 16.48 19.38 4.31
N SER A 51 16.56 19.68 3.01
CA SER A 51 15.51 20.38 2.27
C SER A 51 14.18 19.62 2.33
N PHE A 52 14.22 18.31 2.08
CA PHE A 52 13.06 17.43 2.17
C PHE A 52 12.49 17.37 3.60
N ALA A 53 13.31 17.07 4.60
CA ALA A 53 12.87 16.92 5.98
C ALA A 53 12.26 18.22 6.54
N THR A 54 12.80 19.38 6.16
CA THR A 54 12.34 20.69 6.65
C THR A 54 10.91 21.01 6.21
N LYS A 55 10.43 20.45 5.09
CA LYS A 55 9.03 20.58 4.63
C LYS A 55 8.03 20.10 5.68
N PHE A 56 8.43 19.19 6.56
CA PHE A 56 7.55 18.55 7.52
C PHE A 56 7.61 19.13 8.94
N CYS A 57 8.53 20.06 9.21
CA CYS A 57 8.72 20.63 10.56
C CYS A 57 7.46 21.30 11.12
N ASN A 58 6.59 21.84 10.26
CA ASN A 58 5.37 22.55 10.67
C ASN A 58 4.21 21.62 11.06
N PHE A 59 4.33 20.30 10.87
CA PHE A 59 3.29 19.33 11.26
C PHE A 59 3.40 18.85 12.73
N GLY A 60 4.36 19.38 13.48
CA GLY A 60 4.49 19.16 14.92
C GLY A 60 4.90 17.73 15.30
N GLU A 61 4.46 17.28 16.47
CA GLU A 61 4.92 16.02 17.06
C GLU A 61 4.28 14.75 16.48
N ARG A 62 3.26 14.89 15.62
CA ARG A 62 2.51 13.75 15.03
C ARG A 62 3.13 13.22 13.73
N ILE A 63 4.32 13.67 13.37
CA ILE A 63 5.04 13.18 12.21
C ILE A 63 6.47 12.77 12.56
N ILE A 64 6.96 11.75 11.87
CA ILE A 64 8.38 11.45 11.75
C ILE A 64 8.71 11.21 10.28
N VAL A 65 9.83 11.77 9.84
CA VAL A 65 10.42 11.53 8.53
C VAL A 65 11.80 10.97 8.75
N SER A 66 12.16 9.88 8.08
CA SER A 66 13.45 9.21 8.28
C SER A 66 14.03 8.72 6.96
N ALA A 67 15.31 9.01 6.74
CA ALA A 67 16.07 8.50 5.60
C ALA A 67 16.38 7.01 5.80
N CYS A 68 16.07 6.19 4.79
CA CYS A 68 16.45 4.78 4.76
C CYS A 68 17.96 4.59 4.52
N GLY A 69 18.64 5.59 3.98
CA GLY A 69 20.05 5.52 3.57
C GLY A 69 20.27 4.83 2.21
N GLY A 70 19.19 4.51 1.50
CA GLY A 70 19.19 3.84 0.20
C GLY A 70 17.80 3.33 -0.14
N ASN A 71 17.65 2.72 -1.33
CA ASN A 71 16.40 2.11 -1.73
C ASN A 71 16.26 0.69 -1.15
N LEU A 72 15.30 0.49 -0.26
CA LEU A 72 14.96 -0.77 0.39
C LEU A 72 13.84 -1.54 -0.32
N GLY A 73 13.38 -1.06 -1.48
CA GLY A 73 12.14 -1.52 -2.08
C GLY A 73 10.91 -0.97 -1.35
N TYR A 74 9.70 -1.33 -1.79
CA TYR A 74 8.47 -0.74 -1.25
C TYR A 74 8.17 -1.23 0.18
N PHE A 75 8.05 -2.54 0.38
CA PHE A 75 7.79 -3.11 1.70
C PHE A 75 8.97 -2.97 2.66
N GLY A 76 10.22 -2.93 2.16
CA GLY A 76 11.38 -2.61 2.98
C GLY A 76 11.31 -1.18 3.55
N GLY A 77 10.93 -0.20 2.71
CA GLY A 77 10.66 1.16 3.14
C GLY A 77 9.49 1.26 4.13
N LEU A 78 8.39 0.53 3.89
CA LEU A 78 7.26 0.48 4.83
C LEU A 78 7.63 -0.14 6.18
N ASN A 79 8.44 -1.21 6.17
CA ASN A 79 8.92 -1.81 7.41
C ASN A 79 9.79 -0.81 8.18
N PHE A 80 10.68 -0.09 7.50
CA PHE A 80 11.49 0.95 8.12
C PHE A 80 10.62 2.09 8.71
N ALA A 81 9.64 2.59 7.95
CA ALA A 81 8.67 3.58 8.43
C ALA A 81 7.90 3.06 9.65
N TYR A 82 7.47 1.80 9.63
CA TYR A 82 6.74 1.19 10.73
C TYR A 82 7.58 1.17 12.01
N GLN A 83 8.83 0.69 11.94
CA GLN A 83 9.73 0.67 13.09
C GLN A 83 9.99 2.09 13.64
N LYS A 84 10.24 3.06 12.76
CA LYS A 84 10.46 4.46 13.16
C LYS A 84 9.22 5.10 13.78
N GLY A 85 8.04 4.79 13.26
CA GLY A 85 6.76 5.21 13.82
C GLY A 85 6.55 4.65 15.22
N LEU A 86 6.77 3.34 15.41
CA LEU A 86 6.67 2.71 16.73
C LEU A 86 7.69 3.28 17.73
N GLU A 87 8.92 3.54 17.29
CA GLU A 87 9.97 4.13 18.13
C GLU A 87 9.58 5.55 18.60
N LYS A 88 9.18 6.41 17.66
CA LYS A 88 8.79 7.81 17.92
C LYS A 88 7.53 7.90 18.77
N PHE A 89 6.53 7.09 18.45
CA PHE A 89 5.19 7.15 19.03
C PHE A 89 4.93 6.02 20.03
N LYS A 90 5.98 5.52 20.71
CA LYS A 90 5.92 4.37 21.63
C LYS A 90 4.87 4.45 22.75
N ASN A 91 4.45 5.66 23.10
CA ASN A 91 3.43 5.90 24.13
C ASN A 91 2.00 5.90 23.57
N GLN A 92 1.84 5.83 22.24
CA GLN A 92 0.54 5.83 21.58
C GLN A 92 -0.02 4.43 21.40
N ASN A 93 -1.34 4.33 21.49
CA ASN A 93 -2.06 3.08 21.29
C ASN A 93 -2.90 3.19 20.02
N PHE A 94 -2.33 2.74 18.90
CA PHE A 94 -2.96 2.82 17.59
C PHE A 94 -4.10 1.81 17.43
N LEU A 95 -5.27 2.26 16.98
CA LEU A 95 -6.39 1.43 16.55
C LEU A 95 -5.99 0.53 15.37
N CYS A 96 -5.31 1.12 14.38
CA CYS A 96 -4.84 0.44 13.18
C CYS A 96 -3.59 1.13 12.61
N VAL A 97 -2.96 0.46 11.65
CA VAL A 97 -1.87 1.00 10.83
C VAL A 97 -2.36 1.11 9.40
N VAL A 98 -2.30 2.30 8.81
CA VAL A 98 -2.64 2.54 7.40
C VAL A 98 -1.35 2.54 6.60
N VAL A 99 -1.34 1.83 5.48
CA VAL A 99 -0.29 1.92 4.46
C VAL A 99 -0.89 2.64 3.26
N SER A 100 -0.21 3.66 2.75
CA SER A 100 -0.67 4.44 1.60
C SER A 100 0.47 4.80 0.68
N ASN A 101 0.20 4.76 -0.63
CA ASN A 101 0.98 5.52 -1.60
C ASN A 101 0.72 7.02 -1.43
N THR A 102 1.65 7.84 -1.95
CA THR A 102 1.59 9.30 -1.92
C THR A 102 0.70 9.90 -3.01
N ASP A 103 0.35 9.12 -4.03
CA ASP A 103 -0.55 9.53 -5.11
C ASP A 103 -2.04 9.27 -4.79
N ILE A 104 -2.35 8.89 -3.54
CA ILE A 104 -3.72 8.77 -3.03
C ILE A 104 -4.31 10.14 -2.69
N GLU A 105 -5.57 10.33 -3.06
CA GLU A 105 -6.43 11.42 -2.65
C GLU A 105 -7.52 10.91 -1.68
N LEU A 106 -7.62 11.57 -0.52
CA LEU A 106 -8.58 11.25 0.53
C LEU A 106 -9.89 12.01 0.29
N ILE A 107 -11.02 11.29 0.33
CA ILE A 107 -12.33 11.88 0.02
C ILE A 107 -12.93 12.53 1.26
N GLY A 108 -12.92 13.87 1.30
CA GLY A 108 -13.64 14.69 2.28
C GLY A 108 -12.90 14.92 3.61
N GLN A 109 -13.29 15.98 4.33
CA GLN A 109 -12.58 16.49 5.52
C GLN A 109 -12.67 15.59 6.76
N HIS A 110 -13.59 14.62 6.79
CA HIS A 110 -13.80 13.68 7.91
C HIS A 110 -13.43 12.25 7.52
N PHE A 111 -12.44 12.07 6.64
CA PHE A 111 -12.05 10.75 6.17
C PHE A 111 -11.63 9.83 7.32
N PHE A 112 -10.79 10.31 8.23
CA PHE A 112 -10.27 9.51 9.34
C PHE A 112 -11.30 9.25 10.44
N ASP A 113 -12.29 10.14 10.61
CA ASP A 113 -13.42 9.91 11.50
C ASP A 113 -14.24 8.71 11.01
N ARG A 114 -14.62 8.72 9.73
CA ARG A 114 -15.33 7.59 9.10
C ARG A 114 -14.51 6.30 9.13
N LEU A 115 -13.20 6.38 8.86
CA LEU A 115 -12.32 5.21 8.95
C LEU A 115 -12.30 4.64 10.38
N THR A 116 -12.21 5.50 11.39
CA THR A 116 -12.19 5.09 12.80
C THR A 116 -13.51 4.42 13.20
N GLU A 117 -14.65 5.00 12.81
CA GLU A 117 -15.98 4.44 13.03
C GLU A 117 -16.12 3.07 12.35
N ALA A 118 -15.76 3.01 11.07
CA ALA A 118 -15.80 1.82 10.24
C ALA A 118 -14.92 0.70 10.78
N VAL A 119 -13.75 0.99 11.34
CA VAL A 119 -12.82 0.01 11.95
C VAL A 119 -13.25 -0.42 13.36
N SER A 120 -13.90 0.48 14.10
CA SER A 120 -14.35 0.23 15.48
C SER A 120 -15.60 -0.66 15.55
N ASP A 121 -16.27 -0.89 14.42
CA ASP A 121 -17.43 -1.76 14.35
C ASP A 121 -17.10 -3.20 14.79
N CYS A 122 -18.01 -3.82 15.54
CA CYS A 122 -17.75 -5.03 16.35
C CYS A 122 -17.67 -6.32 15.51
N GLU A 123 -17.85 -6.25 14.19
CA GLU A 123 -17.89 -7.41 13.29
C GLU A 123 -16.52 -7.94 12.85
N TYR A 124 -15.42 -7.26 13.17
CA TYR A 124 -14.05 -7.64 12.76
C TYR A 124 -13.41 -8.76 13.58
N SER A 125 -14.21 -9.77 13.96
CA SER A 125 -13.63 -11.01 14.50
C SER A 125 -12.69 -11.62 13.45
N ASN A 126 -11.44 -11.87 13.86
CA ASN A 126 -10.39 -12.45 13.03
C ASN A 126 -10.09 -11.70 11.72
N VAL A 127 -10.29 -10.39 11.67
CA VAL A 127 -9.87 -9.57 10.52
C VAL A 127 -8.48 -9.01 10.79
N GLY A 128 -7.57 -9.24 9.84
CA GLY A 128 -6.20 -8.71 9.87
C GLY A 128 -6.07 -7.42 9.05
N VAL A 129 -6.75 -7.38 7.89
CA VAL A 129 -6.62 -6.29 6.93
C VAL A 129 -8.00 -5.86 6.43
N ILE A 130 -8.20 -4.55 6.33
CA ILE A 130 -9.34 -3.94 5.64
C ILE A 130 -8.83 -3.32 4.34
N ALA A 131 -9.58 -3.55 3.26
CA ALA A 131 -9.34 -3.05 1.92
C ALA A 131 -10.44 -2.03 1.56
N PRO A 132 -10.14 -0.72 1.57
CA PRO A 132 -11.08 0.30 1.11
C PRO A 132 -11.41 0.18 -0.38
N SER A 133 -12.46 0.87 -0.82
CA SER A 133 -12.65 1.18 -2.24
C SER A 133 -11.54 2.11 -2.72
N ILE A 134 -10.89 1.75 -3.84
CA ILE A 134 -9.79 2.53 -4.43
C ILE A 134 -10.18 2.84 -5.86
N ARG A 135 -10.63 4.06 -6.12
CA ARG A 135 -11.04 4.46 -7.47
C ARG A 135 -9.85 4.99 -8.26
N SER A 136 -9.61 4.37 -9.40
CA SER A 136 -8.68 4.87 -10.40
C SER A 136 -9.17 6.22 -10.94
N SER A 137 -8.32 7.27 -10.89
CA SER A 137 -8.62 8.55 -11.55
C SER A 137 -8.64 8.43 -13.08
N ILE A 138 -7.95 7.42 -13.63
CA ILE A 138 -7.78 7.20 -15.07
C ILE A 138 -9.01 6.48 -15.65
N THR A 139 -9.46 5.42 -14.99
CA THR A 139 -10.51 4.52 -15.50
C THR A 139 -11.85 4.67 -14.77
N GLY A 140 -11.85 5.28 -13.58
CA GLY A 140 -13.01 5.34 -12.68
C GLY A 140 -13.38 4.01 -12.02
N ALA A 141 -12.69 2.91 -12.36
CA ALA A 141 -12.93 1.59 -11.81
C ALA A 141 -12.41 1.48 -10.37
N ASP A 142 -13.10 0.68 -9.55
CA ASP A 142 -12.56 0.27 -8.26
C ASP A 142 -11.46 -0.77 -8.48
N GLN A 143 -10.29 -0.52 -7.90
CA GLN A 143 -9.12 -1.40 -7.97
C GLN A 143 -9.15 -2.48 -6.88
N ASN A 144 -10.08 -2.37 -5.93
CA ASN A 144 -10.38 -3.40 -4.95
C ASN A 144 -11.72 -4.08 -5.22
N PRO A 145 -11.82 -5.40 -4.94
CA PRO A 145 -10.74 -6.30 -4.55
C PRO A 145 -9.68 -6.56 -5.63
N PHE A 146 -8.41 -6.45 -5.25
CA PHE A 146 -7.30 -6.81 -6.14
C PHE A 146 -7.26 -8.32 -6.42
N TYR A 147 -7.45 -9.13 -5.38
CA TYR A 147 -7.69 -10.56 -5.49
C TYR A 147 -9.01 -10.92 -4.81
N PRO A 148 -10.11 -11.11 -5.59
CA PRO A 148 -11.36 -11.64 -5.03
C PRO A 148 -11.18 -13.05 -4.44
N TYR A 149 -10.35 -13.88 -5.10
CA TYR A 149 -10.05 -15.26 -4.72
C TYR A 149 -8.55 -15.54 -4.81
N LYS A 150 -8.08 -16.60 -4.13
CA LYS A 150 -6.68 -17.05 -4.24
C LYS A 150 -6.35 -17.32 -5.72
N PRO A 151 -5.34 -16.66 -6.30
CA PRO A 151 -4.93 -16.94 -7.67
C PRO A 151 -4.42 -18.38 -7.83
N SER A 152 -4.22 -18.87 -9.05
CA SER A 152 -3.67 -20.21 -9.26
C SER A 152 -2.15 -20.21 -9.37
N ARG A 153 -1.51 -21.33 -8.99
CA ARG A 153 -0.07 -21.57 -9.24
C ARG A 153 0.33 -21.37 -10.70
N LYS A 154 -0.56 -21.78 -11.62
CA LYS A 154 -0.36 -21.68 -13.06
C LYS A 154 -0.16 -20.23 -13.51
N LYS A 155 -0.88 -19.26 -12.90
CA LYS A 155 -0.72 -17.82 -13.16
C LYS A 155 0.71 -17.38 -12.87
N PHE A 156 1.21 -17.65 -11.67
CA PHE A 156 2.57 -17.24 -11.26
C PHE A 156 3.66 -17.99 -12.03
N THR A 157 3.43 -19.27 -12.37
CA THR A 157 4.33 -20.04 -13.24
C THR A 157 4.45 -19.44 -14.64
N LEU A 158 3.32 -19.06 -15.24
CA LEU A 158 3.30 -18.43 -16.57
C LEU A 158 3.97 -17.05 -16.55
N LEU A 159 3.63 -16.22 -15.57
CA LEU A 159 4.21 -14.88 -15.44
C LEU A 159 5.72 -14.94 -15.17
N GLY A 160 6.20 -15.84 -14.31
CA GLY A 160 7.64 -16.07 -14.11
C GLY A 160 8.35 -16.43 -15.42
N LYS A 161 7.76 -17.30 -16.25
CA LYS A 161 8.29 -17.63 -17.59
C LYS A 161 8.27 -16.43 -18.54
N ILE A 162 7.20 -15.64 -18.57
CA ILE A 162 7.11 -14.42 -19.39
C ILE A 162 8.21 -13.44 -18.98
N TYR A 163 8.43 -13.24 -17.69
CA TYR A 163 9.44 -12.31 -17.18
C TYR A 163 10.87 -12.85 -17.26
N SER A 164 11.06 -14.15 -17.48
CA SER A 164 12.39 -14.72 -17.77
C SER A 164 12.96 -14.29 -19.14
N VAL A 165 12.11 -13.79 -20.03
CA VAL A 165 12.51 -13.31 -21.37
C VAL A 165 12.11 -11.84 -21.50
N TYR A 166 13.10 -10.94 -21.53
CA TYR A 166 12.87 -9.49 -21.51
C TYR A 166 11.89 -8.99 -22.60
N THR A 167 11.99 -9.50 -23.83
CA THR A 167 11.07 -9.11 -24.92
C THR A 167 9.63 -9.53 -24.65
N PHE A 168 9.42 -10.70 -24.05
CA PHE A 168 8.08 -11.14 -23.63
C PHE A 168 7.56 -10.30 -22.46
N ALA A 169 8.42 -9.90 -21.52
CA ALA A 169 8.05 -8.99 -20.44
C ALA A 169 7.58 -7.62 -20.96
N VAL A 170 8.31 -7.04 -21.92
CA VAL A 170 7.95 -5.78 -22.58
C VAL A 170 6.62 -5.94 -23.32
N ALA A 171 6.48 -6.98 -24.15
CA ALA A 171 5.24 -7.24 -24.88
C ALA A 171 4.05 -7.42 -23.93
N HIS A 172 4.22 -8.18 -22.85
CA HIS A 172 3.20 -8.37 -21.81
C HIS A 172 2.78 -7.05 -21.16
N ARG A 173 3.73 -6.17 -20.78
CA ARG A 173 3.39 -4.85 -20.20
C ARG A 173 2.64 -3.96 -21.19
N LEU A 174 3.07 -3.91 -22.45
CA LEU A 174 2.38 -3.13 -23.47
C LEU A 174 0.95 -3.63 -23.70
N LEU A 175 0.76 -4.95 -23.82
CA LEU A 175 -0.57 -5.55 -23.95
C LEU A 175 -1.45 -5.31 -22.72
N ALA A 176 -0.88 -5.39 -21.52
CA ALA A 176 -1.61 -5.10 -20.28
C ALA A 176 -2.08 -3.64 -20.22
N ASN A 177 -1.23 -2.68 -20.62
CA ASN A 177 -1.60 -1.26 -20.69
C ASN A 177 -2.68 -0.99 -21.73
N VAL A 178 -2.58 -1.61 -22.92
CA VAL A 178 -3.63 -1.53 -23.95
C VAL A 178 -4.94 -2.10 -23.42
N LYS A 179 -4.90 -3.23 -22.72
CA LYS A 179 -6.10 -3.82 -22.10
C LYS A 179 -6.70 -2.91 -21.04
N LYS A 180 -5.89 -2.22 -20.22
CA LYS A 180 -6.39 -1.24 -19.23
C LYS A 180 -7.18 -0.11 -19.91
N VAL A 181 -6.70 0.39 -21.05
CA VAL A 181 -7.35 1.49 -21.79
C VAL A 181 -8.59 1.02 -22.55
N ILE A 182 -8.52 -0.15 -23.19
CA ILE A 182 -9.63 -0.70 -24.00
C ILE A 182 -10.75 -1.26 -23.11
N HIS A 183 -10.39 -1.89 -22.00
CA HIS A 183 -11.35 -2.46 -21.07
C HIS A 183 -11.82 -1.41 -20.04
N ASN A 184 -12.32 -0.28 -20.55
CA ASN A 184 -13.26 0.56 -19.82
C ASN A 184 -14.61 -0.16 -19.84
N ALA A 185 -14.72 -1.22 -19.04
CA ALA A 185 -15.94 -1.99 -18.90
C ALA A 185 -16.45 -1.81 -17.47
N THR A 186 -17.43 -0.92 -17.34
CA THR A 186 -18.72 -1.11 -16.66
C THR A 186 -18.91 -2.42 -15.89
N HIS A 187 -18.03 -2.71 -14.93
CA HIS A 187 -18.35 -3.57 -13.82
C HIS A 187 -18.61 -2.65 -12.65
N ALA A 188 -19.89 -2.31 -12.48
CA ALA A 188 -20.39 -1.93 -11.18
C ALA A 188 -20.23 -3.18 -10.29
N GLU A 189 -19.03 -3.42 -9.78
CA GLU A 189 -18.84 -4.40 -8.73
C GLU A 189 -19.77 -4.00 -7.58
N SER A 190 -20.41 -5.00 -6.98
CA SER A 190 -21.29 -4.75 -5.85
C SER A 190 -20.48 -4.07 -4.76
N LYS A 191 -20.89 -2.85 -4.37
CA LYS A 191 -20.35 -2.12 -3.22
C LYS A 191 -20.79 -2.75 -1.89
N LEU A 192 -20.65 -4.06 -1.79
CA LEU A 192 -21.01 -4.84 -0.62
C LEU A 192 -19.73 -5.22 0.12
N LYS A 193 -19.74 -4.99 1.43
CA LYS A 193 -18.76 -5.52 2.37
C LYS A 193 -18.66 -7.03 2.18
N ARG A 194 -17.45 -7.55 1.95
CA ARG A 194 -17.22 -8.99 1.72
C ARG A 194 -15.79 -9.40 2.06
N ASP A 195 -15.61 -10.67 2.38
CA ASP A 195 -14.28 -11.27 2.48
C ASP A 195 -13.64 -11.36 1.10
N ILE A 196 -12.36 -11.03 1.02
CA ILE A 196 -11.56 -11.06 -0.21
C ILE A 196 -10.22 -11.73 0.07
N TYR A 197 -9.52 -12.14 -0.98
CA TYR A 197 -8.22 -12.77 -0.82
C TYR A 197 -7.12 -11.75 -0.54
N GLY A 198 -7.01 -10.72 -1.37
CA GLY A 198 -5.93 -9.74 -1.31
C GLY A 198 -6.41 -8.34 -1.65
N ALA A 199 -5.98 -7.37 -0.84
CA ALA A 199 -6.20 -5.95 -1.04
C ALA A 199 -5.18 -5.38 -2.03
N HIS A 200 -5.55 -4.30 -2.72
CA HIS A 200 -4.65 -3.52 -3.56
C HIS A 200 -3.62 -2.77 -2.70
N GLY A 201 -2.35 -2.76 -3.12
CA GLY A 201 -1.25 -2.26 -2.30
C GLY A 201 -1.21 -0.75 -2.07
N SER A 202 -1.91 0.05 -2.88
CA SER A 202 -1.85 1.52 -2.80
C SER A 202 -2.52 2.11 -1.57
N PHE A 203 -3.48 1.42 -0.95
CA PHE A 203 -4.08 1.81 0.32
C PHE A 203 -4.64 0.60 1.08
N MET A 204 -4.08 0.32 2.26
CA MET A 204 -4.48 -0.83 3.10
C MET A 204 -4.55 -0.43 4.57
N VAL A 205 -5.46 -1.05 5.31
CA VAL A 205 -5.66 -0.78 6.75
C VAL A 205 -5.40 -2.06 7.53
N PHE A 206 -4.30 -2.11 8.28
CA PHE A 206 -3.87 -3.25 9.07
C PHE A 206 -4.36 -3.12 10.52
N LEU A 207 -5.10 -4.11 10.99
CA LEU A 207 -5.65 -4.13 12.34
C LEU A 207 -4.64 -4.71 13.34
N LYS A 208 -4.84 -4.41 14.63
CA LYS A 208 -4.00 -4.94 15.72
C LYS A 208 -3.75 -6.45 15.66
N ARG A 209 -4.75 -7.22 15.21
CA ARG A 209 -4.66 -8.68 15.11
C ARG A 209 -3.61 -9.14 14.10
N TYR A 210 -3.36 -8.37 13.05
CA TYR A 210 -2.31 -8.67 12.07
C TYR A 210 -0.93 -8.71 12.77
N PHE A 211 -0.56 -7.61 13.41
CA PHE A 211 0.71 -7.51 14.14
C PHE A 211 0.75 -8.40 15.39
N GLY A 212 -0.38 -8.55 16.09
CA GLY A 212 -0.51 -9.44 17.25
C GLY A 212 -0.34 -10.92 16.93
N SER A 213 -0.46 -11.30 15.65
CA SER A 213 -0.18 -12.65 15.15
C SER A 213 1.29 -12.82 14.72
N GLY A 214 2.16 -11.83 14.99
CA GLY A 214 3.57 -11.85 14.61
C GLY A 214 3.83 -11.47 13.14
N LEU A 215 2.82 -11.00 12.41
CA LEU A 215 2.94 -10.60 11.00
C LEU A 215 3.51 -9.18 10.89
N GLY A 216 4.10 -8.87 9.74
CA GLY A 216 4.68 -7.55 9.49
C GLY A 216 4.95 -7.27 8.02
N PHE A 217 5.86 -6.34 7.77
CA PHE A 217 6.24 -5.87 6.43
C PHE A 217 7.58 -6.42 5.95
N ASN A 218 8.10 -7.48 6.58
CA ASN A 218 9.37 -8.13 6.21
C ASN A 218 9.21 -8.97 4.94
N TYR A 219 8.93 -8.33 3.81
CA TYR A 219 8.82 -8.97 2.51
C TYR A 219 10.22 -9.34 1.98
N PRO A 220 10.45 -10.59 1.54
CA PRO A 220 11.80 -11.04 1.15
C PRO A 220 12.26 -10.57 -0.24
N GLU A 221 11.36 -10.07 -1.08
CA GLU A 221 11.71 -9.54 -2.39
C GLU A 221 11.73 -8.01 -2.39
N PHE A 222 12.47 -7.44 -3.34
CA PHE A 222 12.67 -5.99 -3.42
C PHE A 222 11.41 -5.23 -3.82
N LEU A 223 10.70 -5.70 -4.86
CA LEU A 223 9.48 -5.08 -5.38
C LEU A 223 8.53 -6.13 -5.94
N PHE A 224 7.26 -5.73 -6.03
CA PHE A 224 6.12 -6.44 -6.62
C PHE A 224 5.63 -7.64 -5.83
N CYS A 225 4.36 -7.97 -6.03
CA CYS A 225 3.63 -9.07 -5.37
C CYS A 225 3.49 -8.92 -3.84
N GLU A 226 3.65 -7.71 -3.32
CA GLU A 226 3.48 -7.43 -1.91
C GLU A 226 2.04 -7.71 -1.44
N GLU A 227 1.04 -7.51 -2.32
CA GLU A 227 -0.36 -7.84 -2.04
C GLU A 227 -0.56 -9.35 -1.81
N MET A 228 0.18 -10.19 -2.54
CA MET A 228 0.16 -11.64 -2.31
C MET A 228 0.82 -12.01 -1.00
N PHE A 229 1.93 -11.34 -0.64
CA PHE A 229 2.59 -11.57 0.65
C PHE A 229 1.66 -11.26 1.82
N VAL A 230 0.96 -10.12 1.80
CA VAL A 230 -0.04 -9.77 2.82
C VAL A 230 -1.18 -10.79 2.86
N ALA A 231 -1.73 -11.16 1.70
CA ALA A 231 -2.83 -12.12 1.60
C ALA A 231 -2.46 -13.49 2.19
N GLU A 232 -1.27 -13.99 1.90
CA GLU A 232 -0.81 -15.29 2.40
C GLU A 232 -0.47 -15.24 3.89
N GLN A 233 0.10 -14.14 4.40
CA GLN A 233 0.28 -13.95 5.83
C GLN A 233 -1.05 -13.98 6.59
N CYS A 234 -2.07 -13.25 6.10
CA CYS A 234 -3.41 -13.31 6.67
C CYS A 234 -3.95 -14.74 6.66
N LYS A 235 -3.91 -15.41 5.50
CA LYS A 235 -4.42 -16.78 5.33
C LYS A 235 -3.76 -17.77 6.30
N GLN A 236 -2.43 -17.74 6.41
CA GLN A 236 -1.66 -18.65 7.26
C GLN A 236 -1.94 -18.42 8.75
N ALA A 237 -2.17 -17.17 9.16
CA ALA A 237 -2.56 -16.81 10.52
C ALA A 237 -4.05 -17.01 10.83
N GLY A 238 -4.86 -17.51 9.88
CA GLY A 238 -6.31 -17.63 10.04
C GLY A 238 -7.04 -16.29 10.12
N LEU A 239 -6.41 -15.22 9.63
CA LEU A 239 -6.98 -13.88 9.54
C LEU A 239 -7.65 -13.67 8.18
N ARG A 240 -8.69 -12.83 8.19
CA ARG A 240 -9.43 -12.42 6.99
C ARG A 240 -8.96 -11.07 6.50
N THR A 241 -9.06 -10.89 5.18
CA THR A 241 -8.99 -9.59 4.52
C THR A 241 -10.41 -9.21 4.09
N VAL A 242 -10.90 -8.05 4.52
CA VAL A 242 -12.28 -7.61 4.27
C VAL A 242 -12.27 -6.41 3.35
N TYR A 243 -12.98 -6.48 2.24
CA TYR A 243 -13.31 -5.32 1.43
C TYR A 243 -14.40 -4.50 2.09
N LEU A 244 -14.14 -3.21 2.27
CA LEU A 244 -15.03 -2.28 2.96
C LEU A 244 -15.24 -1.02 2.10
N PRO A 245 -16.28 -1.01 1.23
CA PRO A 245 -16.47 0.02 0.21
C PRO A 245 -16.97 1.37 0.74
N GLU A 246 -17.38 1.46 2.01
CA GLU A 246 -17.80 2.73 2.63
C GLU A 246 -16.62 3.69 2.89
N ILE A 247 -15.40 3.13 2.98
CA ILE A 247 -14.17 3.90 2.93
C ILE A 247 -13.72 3.94 1.48
N GLU A 248 -13.60 5.14 0.94
CA GLU A 248 -13.28 5.36 -0.46
C GLU A 248 -12.13 6.36 -0.58
N VAL A 249 -11.13 6.02 -1.40
CA VAL A 249 -10.01 6.87 -1.79
C VAL A 249 -9.87 6.89 -3.31
N ILE A 250 -9.24 7.94 -3.84
CA ILE A 250 -8.92 8.04 -5.27
C ILE A 250 -7.43 7.79 -5.45
N HIS A 251 -7.07 6.91 -6.38
CA HIS A 251 -5.70 6.64 -6.76
C HIS A 251 -5.40 7.36 -8.07
N ARG A 252 -4.49 8.34 -8.02
CA ARG A 252 -4.14 9.14 -9.20
C ARG A 252 -3.35 8.35 -10.24
N GLU A 253 -2.76 7.21 -9.86
CA GLU A 253 -1.96 6.34 -10.71
C GLU A 253 -0.83 7.11 -11.40
N HIS A 254 -0.11 7.95 -10.65
CA HIS A 254 1.07 8.63 -11.17
C HIS A 254 2.15 7.57 -11.43
N SER A 255 2.25 7.10 -12.69
CA SER A 255 3.15 6.01 -13.02
C SER A 255 4.61 6.46 -12.91
N SER A 256 5.24 6.13 -11.79
CA SER A 256 6.70 6.20 -11.62
C SER A 256 7.44 5.21 -12.55
N THR A 257 6.72 4.27 -13.16
CA THR A 257 7.29 3.32 -14.12
C THR A 257 7.00 3.73 -15.56
N GLY A 258 8.05 3.92 -16.36
CA GLY A 258 7.90 4.17 -17.80
C GLY A 258 7.18 3.02 -18.52
N LEU A 259 6.64 3.29 -19.70
CA LEU A 259 5.95 2.32 -20.58
C LEU A 259 6.79 1.07 -20.86
N ILE A 260 8.11 1.26 -21.02
CA ILE A 260 9.08 0.18 -21.23
C ILE A 260 9.82 -0.05 -19.90
N PRO A 261 9.73 -1.25 -19.29
CA PRO A 261 10.44 -1.56 -18.06
C PRO A 261 11.95 -1.67 -18.32
N SER A 262 12.79 -1.27 -17.37
CA SER A 262 14.21 -1.63 -17.40
C SER A 262 14.39 -3.14 -17.21
N ARG A 263 15.56 -3.68 -17.58
CA ARG A 263 15.89 -5.10 -17.33
C ARG A 263 15.84 -5.45 -15.83
N GLU A 264 16.25 -4.51 -15.00
CA GLU A 264 16.22 -4.64 -13.54
C GLU A 264 14.78 -4.78 -13.02
N ILE A 265 13.85 -3.94 -13.50
CA ILE A 265 12.42 -4.05 -13.15
C ILE A 265 11.84 -5.39 -13.61
N VAL A 266 12.21 -5.87 -14.81
CA VAL A 266 11.78 -7.19 -15.29
C VAL A 266 12.32 -8.31 -14.41
N GLU A 267 13.54 -8.18 -13.92
CA GLU A 267 14.13 -9.15 -13.00
C GLU A 267 13.42 -9.17 -11.65
N TYR A 268 13.06 -8.01 -11.08
CA TYR A 268 12.24 -7.93 -9.87
C TYR A 268 10.86 -8.57 -10.07
N LEU A 269 10.22 -8.34 -11.23
CA LEU A 269 8.96 -9.01 -11.58
C LEU A 269 9.15 -10.53 -11.67
N ARG A 270 10.21 -11.02 -12.32
CA ARG A 270 10.50 -12.45 -12.43
C ARG A 270 10.68 -13.07 -11.05
N ARG A 271 11.57 -12.51 -10.23
CA ARG A 271 11.88 -13.01 -8.89
C ARG A 271 10.66 -13.05 -7.98
N SER A 272 9.91 -11.96 -7.89
CA SER A 272 8.69 -11.89 -7.06
C SER A 272 7.63 -12.91 -7.47
N HIS A 273 7.45 -13.14 -8.77
CA HIS A 273 6.47 -14.14 -9.25
C HIS A 273 6.95 -15.58 -9.01
N GLU A 274 8.24 -15.86 -9.18
CA GLU A 274 8.82 -17.17 -8.84
C GLU A 274 8.77 -17.44 -7.34
N PHE A 275 9.11 -16.44 -6.51
CA PHE A 275 8.97 -16.49 -5.07
C PHE A 275 7.53 -16.84 -4.66
N CYS A 276 6.53 -16.14 -5.20
CA CYS A 276 5.12 -16.44 -4.94
C CYS A 276 4.74 -17.84 -5.39
N ARG A 277 5.20 -18.29 -6.57
CA ARG A 277 4.96 -19.64 -7.10
C ARG A 277 5.49 -20.72 -6.16
N ASP A 278 6.67 -20.53 -5.59
CA ASP A 278 7.39 -21.58 -4.86
C ASP A 278 7.03 -21.62 -3.37
N ASN A 279 6.61 -20.50 -2.79
CA ASN A 279 6.33 -20.41 -1.36
C ASN A 279 4.84 -20.43 -1.01
N TYR A 280 3.96 -20.10 -1.96
CA TYR A 280 2.52 -19.96 -1.69
C TYR A 280 1.63 -21.00 -2.39
N PHE A 281 2.21 -21.85 -3.24
CA PHE A 281 1.48 -22.80 -4.10
C PHE A 281 2.23 -24.11 -4.35
#